data_AF-A0A2T6ZFE9-F1
#
_entry.id   AF-A0A2T6ZFE9-F1
#
_cell.length_a   1.000
_cell.length_b   1.000
_cell.length_c   1.000
_cell.angle_alpha   90.00
_cell.angle_beta   90.00
_cell.angle_gamma   90.00
#
_symmetry.space_group_name_H-M   'P 1'
#
loop_
_entity.id
_entity.type
_entity.pdbx_description
1 polymer ?
#
loop_
_entity_poly.entity_id
_entity_poly.type
_entity_poly.pdbx_seq_one_letter_code
_entity_poly.pdbx_strand_id
1 'polypeptide(L)'
;MNGVPSRAADKGSRTATDHDTHVQWLAGERYRMLESGFVGMKNVEVLAMWSGSMYQAFGESDLTRRPVMDVCFRPLGITLPTVVVMSGWANTGKDMFKDMRDYMDLGNGAISKVLILKWDMETASAAVSCGLKVYEYATNRPDKKKYILTQTEEILPGSSDMRGVKITLGEICSAKLPPGEDAKKEYSMSLPRLRNTALRFIREDKFRPEGSEDVGEDSDEDSDEEEGVAAPNNSLVPRAHGPTLIGANVVGGSSNQSDISGNNSGNNLSNNRDSFNEHYNAEKLSVYKFDLPEDVYTYSRGTLAKKGLGTVMKNLERYLKKMSSRIAKTGQQVCDKMQLTYDYIPDMTKVALYDTVILCDDSGSMKLDGRYDMMRKTILKISDVCTAFRDEGISIKFLNFKGDKDYNYIHDRERLDEVIRNIHPKGGTRLGTVLRNKIIEPLIIEKAKEKSLERPVLVTIITDGQPAGEDRGELKRTMLNCKKELAGLAGPSDELYGGQAVVFQISLVGSSDAAKSYIKELEDDPEIKNFVYCTRDRLDVVKGKMEDYQYTGWLIQLLAAGIDHE
;
A
#
# COMPACT_ATOMS: atom_id res chain seq x y z
N MET A 1 6.01 -1.26 -40.50
CA MET A 1 6.06 -2.74 -40.36
C MET A 1 6.88 -3.05 -39.11
N ASN A 2 6.39 -3.73 -38.07
CA ASN A 2 5.04 -4.24 -37.82
C ASN A 2 4.61 -3.78 -36.42
N GLY A 3 3.42 -3.21 -36.28
CA GLY A 3 2.85 -2.91 -34.96
C GLY A 3 2.68 -4.21 -34.16
N VAL A 4 3.00 -4.19 -32.87
CA VAL A 4 2.81 -5.37 -32.00
C VAL A 4 1.31 -5.63 -31.87
N PRO A 5 0.78 -6.77 -32.35
CA PRO A 5 -0.66 -7.00 -32.33
C PRO A 5 -1.12 -7.24 -30.88
N SER A 6 -1.89 -6.30 -30.32
CA SER A 6 -2.48 -6.44 -28.99
C SER A 6 -3.54 -7.54 -28.98
N ARG A 7 -3.08 -8.78 -28.75
CA ARG A 7 -3.88 -10.01 -28.66
C ARG A 7 -4.90 -10.04 -27.51
N ALA A 8 -5.05 -8.94 -26.77
CA ALA A 8 -5.77 -8.87 -25.51
C ALA A 8 -7.30 -8.72 -25.70
N ALA A 9 -7.74 -7.65 -26.38
CA ALA A 9 -9.15 -7.27 -26.47
C ALA A 9 -10.03 -8.36 -27.12
N ASP A 10 -9.62 -8.88 -28.29
CA ASP A 10 -10.33 -9.93 -29.04
C ASP A 10 -10.64 -11.20 -28.21
N LYS A 11 -9.82 -11.48 -27.19
CA LYS A 11 -9.95 -12.67 -26.33
C LYS A 11 -10.51 -12.39 -24.94
N GLY A 12 -10.87 -11.14 -24.63
CA GLY A 12 -11.29 -10.75 -23.29
C GLY A 12 -10.17 -10.87 -22.26
N SER A 13 -8.92 -10.64 -22.67
CA SER A 13 -7.82 -10.50 -21.70
C SER A 13 -7.95 -9.16 -20.99
N ARG A 14 -7.84 -9.20 -19.66
CA ARG A 14 -7.72 -8.04 -18.76
C ARG A 14 -6.61 -7.09 -19.24
N THR A 15 -6.90 -5.80 -19.35
CA THR A 15 -5.93 -4.71 -19.56
C THR A 15 -6.09 -3.65 -18.46
N ALA A 16 -5.23 -2.64 -18.39
CA ALA A 16 -5.39 -1.58 -17.37
C ALA A 16 -6.64 -0.71 -17.64
N THR A 17 -6.96 -0.49 -18.91
CA THR A 17 -8.13 0.27 -19.39
C THR A 17 -9.43 -0.29 -18.82
N ASP A 18 -9.71 -1.59 -19.01
CA ASP A 18 -10.95 -2.19 -18.53
C ASP A 18 -10.90 -2.63 -17.06
N HIS A 19 -9.72 -2.87 -16.48
CA HIS A 19 -9.61 -3.30 -15.08
C HIS A 19 -9.49 -2.18 -14.05
N ASP A 20 -8.77 -1.09 -14.35
CA ASP A 20 -8.36 -0.13 -13.31
C ASP A 20 -9.08 1.22 -13.42
N THR A 21 -9.72 1.54 -14.57
CA THR A 21 -10.42 2.81 -14.77
C THR A 21 -11.57 3.04 -13.78
N HIS A 22 -12.48 2.07 -13.62
CA HIS A 22 -13.62 2.20 -12.70
C HIS A 22 -13.16 2.23 -11.23
N VAL A 23 -12.13 1.45 -10.90
CA VAL A 23 -11.52 1.40 -9.57
C VAL A 23 -10.95 2.76 -9.17
N GLN A 24 -10.07 3.31 -10.01
CA GLN A 24 -9.41 4.61 -9.76
C GLN A 24 -10.39 5.79 -9.81
N TRP A 25 -11.40 5.74 -10.69
CA TRP A 25 -12.46 6.74 -10.71
C TRP A 25 -13.29 6.72 -9.42
N LEU A 26 -13.84 5.57 -9.03
CA LEU A 26 -14.71 5.49 -7.85
C LEU A 26 -13.97 5.85 -6.55
N ALA A 27 -12.69 5.48 -6.43
CA ALA A 27 -11.82 5.92 -5.34
C ALA A 27 -11.63 7.45 -5.33
N GLY A 28 -11.46 8.07 -6.51
CA GLY A 28 -11.33 9.52 -6.64
C GLY A 28 -12.62 10.27 -6.30
N GLU A 29 -13.78 9.70 -6.62
CA GLU A 29 -15.07 10.25 -6.22
C GLU A 29 -15.31 10.08 -4.71
N ARG A 30 -14.93 8.94 -4.13
CA ARG A 30 -14.92 8.73 -2.67
C ARG A 30 -14.08 9.78 -1.95
N TYR A 31 -12.86 10.09 -2.42
CA TYR A 31 -12.05 11.17 -1.82
C TYR A 31 -12.79 12.51 -1.87
N ARG A 32 -13.37 12.88 -3.02
CA ARG A 32 -14.11 14.15 -3.18
C ARG A 32 -15.45 14.18 -2.43
N MET A 33 -16.04 13.04 -2.10
CA MET A 33 -17.18 12.94 -1.17
C MET A 33 -16.79 13.27 0.28
N LEU A 34 -15.55 12.99 0.69
CA LEU A 34 -15.02 13.42 1.99
C LEU A 34 -14.64 14.91 1.97
N GLU A 35 -13.89 15.34 0.95
CA GLU A 35 -13.42 16.73 0.77
C GLU A 35 -14.57 17.75 0.71
N SER A 36 -15.66 17.43 0.02
CA SER A 36 -16.85 18.29 -0.08
C SER A 36 -17.75 18.28 1.16
N GLY A 37 -17.43 17.49 2.20
CA GLY A 37 -18.30 17.29 3.36
C GLY A 37 -19.61 16.53 3.05
N PHE A 38 -19.71 15.90 1.88
CA PHE A 38 -20.83 15.02 1.55
C PHE A 38 -20.92 13.84 2.53
N VAL A 39 -19.77 13.29 2.95
CA VAL A 39 -19.63 12.46 4.16
C VAL A 39 -18.57 13.06 5.07
N GLY A 40 -18.91 13.37 6.32
CA GLY A 40 -17.91 13.84 7.29
C GLY A 40 -16.96 12.72 7.71
N MET A 41 -15.68 13.04 7.95
CA MET A 41 -14.60 12.07 8.24
C MET A 41 -14.92 11.05 9.36
N LYS A 42 -15.70 11.44 10.37
CA LYS A 42 -16.19 10.56 11.45
C LYS A 42 -17.06 9.38 10.96
N ASN A 43 -17.62 9.48 9.76
CA ASN A 43 -18.54 8.52 9.14
C ASN A 43 -17.89 7.79 7.93
N VAL A 44 -16.57 7.88 7.73
CA VAL A 44 -15.87 7.38 6.53
C VAL A 44 -16.14 5.91 6.19
N GLU A 45 -16.51 5.10 7.19
CA GLU A 45 -16.94 3.70 7.05
C GLU A 45 -18.17 3.47 6.16
N VAL A 46 -19.01 4.49 5.91
CA VAL A 46 -20.12 4.38 4.95
C VAL A 46 -19.66 4.50 3.49
N LEU A 47 -18.46 5.06 3.28
CA LEU A 47 -17.75 5.08 2.00
C LEU A 47 -16.69 3.97 1.94
N ALA A 48 -16.85 2.89 2.71
CA ALA A 48 -16.04 1.69 2.51
C ALA A 48 -16.27 1.13 1.10
N MET A 49 -15.18 0.80 0.42
CA MET A 49 -15.19 0.22 -0.92
C MET A 49 -14.93 -1.28 -0.86
N TRP A 50 -15.50 -2.01 -1.81
CA TRP A 50 -15.29 -3.45 -1.99
C TRP A 50 -15.10 -3.77 -3.47
N SER A 51 -14.35 -4.83 -3.79
CA SER A 51 -14.20 -5.34 -5.16
C SER A 51 -14.25 -6.86 -5.19
N GLY A 52 -14.84 -7.40 -6.26
CA GLY A 52 -15.05 -8.83 -6.47
C GLY A 52 -16.05 -9.10 -7.60
N SER A 53 -16.45 -10.35 -7.77
CA SER A 53 -17.48 -10.75 -8.74
C SER A 53 -18.90 -10.65 -8.17
N MET A 54 -19.92 -10.63 -9.05
CA MET A 54 -21.32 -10.74 -8.64
C MET A 54 -21.57 -11.97 -7.74
N TYR A 55 -21.03 -13.13 -8.12
CA TYR A 55 -21.11 -14.36 -7.32
C TYR A 55 -20.46 -14.19 -5.93
N GLN A 56 -19.28 -13.56 -5.85
CA GLN A 56 -18.60 -13.28 -4.59
C GLN A 56 -19.39 -12.34 -3.67
N ALA A 57 -20.17 -11.39 -4.23
CA ALA A 57 -21.05 -10.54 -3.44
C ALA A 57 -22.19 -11.33 -2.77
N PHE A 58 -22.62 -12.45 -3.35
CA PHE A 58 -23.66 -13.35 -2.81
C PHE A 58 -23.09 -14.61 -2.13
N GLY A 59 -21.76 -14.70 -1.93
CA GLY A 59 -21.10 -15.76 -1.15
C GLY A 59 -20.56 -16.94 -1.97
N GLU A 60 -20.74 -16.95 -3.29
CA GLU A 60 -20.22 -17.98 -4.20
C GLU A 60 -18.78 -17.62 -4.63
N SER A 61 -17.81 -17.88 -3.75
CA SER A 61 -16.43 -17.34 -3.86
C SER A 61 -15.66 -17.75 -5.12
N ASP A 62 -15.97 -18.94 -5.61
CA ASP A 62 -15.12 -19.65 -6.58
C ASP A 62 -15.64 -19.49 -8.02
N LEU A 63 -16.68 -18.66 -8.21
CA LEU A 63 -17.32 -18.40 -9.51
C LEU A 63 -17.09 -16.97 -10.00
N THR A 64 -16.78 -16.85 -11.28
CA THR A 64 -16.77 -15.57 -12.01
C THR A 64 -17.40 -15.76 -13.38
N ARG A 65 -18.08 -14.73 -13.88
CA ARG A 65 -18.62 -14.69 -15.26
C ARG A 65 -17.75 -13.88 -16.22
N ARG A 66 -16.86 -13.05 -15.67
CA ARG A 66 -15.96 -12.11 -16.34
C ARG A 66 -14.59 -12.13 -15.66
N PRO A 67 -13.52 -11.75 -16.39
CA PRO A 67 -12.17 -11.62 -15.83
C PRO A 67 -11.94 -10.28 -15.09
N VAL A 68 -12.82 -9.30 -15.28
CA VAL A 68 -12.79 -8.01 -14.59
C VAL A 68 -13.67 -8.07 -13.35
N MET A 69 -13.12 -7.69 -12.20
CA MET A 69 -13.88 -7.52 -10.97
C MET A 69 -14.65 -6.19 -10.98
N ASP A 70 -15.81 -6.18 -10.34
CA ASP A 70 -16.58 -4.96 -10.13
C ASP A 70 -16.00 -4.19 -8.93
N VAL A 71 -16.25 -2.89 -8.84
CA VAL A 71 -15.88 -2.07 -7.68
C VAL A 71 -17.12 -1.35 -7.14
N CYS A 72 -17.27 -1.31 -5.82
CA CYS A 72 -18.53 -0.97 -5.18
C CYS A 72 -18.34 -0.06 -3.97
N PHE A 73 -19.36 0.73 -3.65
CA PHE A 73 -19.61 1.13 -2.27
C PHE A 73 -20.30 -0.01 -1.51
N ARG A 74 -19.81 -0.29 -0.30
CA ARG A 74 -20.34 -1.30 0.61
C ARG A 74 -20.00 -0.88 2.06
N PRO A 75 -20.91 -0.19 2.77
CA PRO A 75 -20.67 0.26 4.14
C PRO A 75 -20.21 -0.85 5.09
N LEU A 76 -19.36 -0.53 6.06
CA LEU A 76 -18.90 -1.53 7.03
C LEU A 76 -20.07 -2.13 7.84
N GLY A 77 -20.07 -3.46 7.95
CA GLY A 77 -21.17 -4.22 8.55
C GLY A 77 -22.41 -4.35 7.67
N ILE A 78 -22.33 -4.07 6.36
CA ILE A 78 -23.33 -4.48 5.36
C ILE A 78 -22.79 -5.61 4.48
N THR A 79 -23.62 -6.63 4.26
CA THR A 79 -23.24 -7.85 3.52
C THR A 79 -23.09 -7.61 2.01
N LEU A 80 -24.06 -6.92 1.41
CA LEU A 80 -24.11 -6.68 -0.04
C LEU A 80 -23.58 -5.29 -0.42
N PRO A 81 -23.06 -5.10 -1.63
CA PRO A 81 -22.88 -3.78 -2.22
C PRO A 81 -24.14 -2.92 -2.17
N THR A 82 -23.97 -1.60 -2.12
CA THR A 82 -25.07 -0.63 -2.19
C THR A 82 -25.08 0.11 -3.53
N VAL A 83 -23.91 0.47 -4.06
CA VAL A 83 -23.73 0.95 -5.45
C VAL A 83 -22.57 0.22 -6.09
N VAL A 84 -22.79 -0.34 -7.27
CA VAL A 84 -21.84 -1.14 -8.04
C VAL A 84 -21.38 -0.36 -9.28
N VAL A 85 -20.09 -0.41 -9.60
CA VAL A 85 -19.53 0.02 -10.88
C VAL A 85 -18.82 -1.17 -11.53
N MET A 86 -19.28 -1.52 -12.72
CA MET A 86 -18.80 -2.65 -13.51
C MET A 86 -18.02 -2.14 -14.73
N SER A 87 -17.06 -2.93 -15.21
CA SER A 87 -16.27 -2.62 -16.40
C SER A 87 -15.98 -3.88 -17.22
N GLY A 88 -15.81 -3.72 -18.53
CA GLY A 88 -15.46 -4.82 -19.45
C GLY A 88 -15.63 -4.50 -20.93
N TRP A 89 -14.89 -5.23 -21.77
CA TRP A 89 -14.95 -5.14 -23.23
C TRP A 89 -16.26 -5.65 -23.82
N ALA A 90 -16.62 -5.15 -25.02
CA ALA A 90 -17.90 -5.39 -25.68
C ALA A 90 -18.28 -6.87 -25.87
N ASN A 91 -17.28 -7.74 -26.08
CA ASN A 91 -17.47 -9.20 -26.15
C ASN A 91 -18.06 -9.78 -24.85
N THR A 92 -17.71 -9.23 -23.68
CA THR A 92 -18.29 -9.60 -22.37
C THR A 92 -19.65 -8.93 -22.08
N GLY A 93 -20.12 -8.01 -22.92
CA GLY A 93 -21.28 -7.16 -22.63
C GLY A 93 -22.60 -7.90 -22.37
N LYS A 94 -22.76 -9.11 -22.94
CA LYS A 94 -23.89 -10.01 -22.63
C LYS A 94 -23.86 -10.49 -21.18
N ASP A 95 -22.67 -10.75 -20.65
CA ASP A 95 -22.44 -11.26 -19.30
C ASP A 95 -22.44 -10.15 -18.26
N MET A 96 -21.92 -8.96 -18.60
CA MET A 96 -22.15 -7.73 -17.81
C MET A 96 -23.65 -7.46 -17.60
N PHE A 97 -24.46 -7.61 -18.65
CA PHE A 97 -25.91 -7.42 -18.54
C PHE A 97 -26.63 -8.56 -17.78
N LYS A 98 -26.04 -9.75 -17.67
CA LYS A 98 -26.55 -10.78 -16.74
C LYS A 98 -26.17 -10.41 -15.32
N ASP A 99 -24.89 -10.13 -15.04
CA ASP A 99 -24.39 -9.76 -13.71
C ASP A 99 -25.17 -8.57 -13.11
N MET A 100 -25.43 -7.51 -13.90
CA MET A 100 -26.25 -6.37 -13.46
C MET A 100 -27.68 -6.78 -13.08
N ARG A 101 -28.33 -7.66 -13.85
CA ARG A 101 -29.67 -8.16 -13.51
C ARG A 101 -29.62 -9.01 -12.25
N ASP A 102 -28.63 -9.87 -12.12
CA ASP A 102 -28.48 -10.73 -10.94
C ASP A 102 -28.25 -9.86 -9.68
N TYR A 103 -27.41 -8.83 -9.73
CA TYR A 103 -27.27 -7.83 -8.65
C TYR A 103 -28.62 -7.17 -8.28
N MET A 104 -29.43 -6.75 -9.26
CA MET A 104 -30.71 -6.09 -9.03
C MET A 104 -31.80 -7.05 -8.53
N ASP A 105 -31.89 -8.25 -9.11
CA ASP A 105 -32.92 -9.23 -8.83
C ASP A 105 -32.66 -9.98 -7.52
N LEU A 106 -31.41 -10.37 -7.23
CA LEU A 106 -31.01 -11.01 -5.96
C LEU A 106 -30.83 -9.97 -4.84
N GLY A 107 -30.25 -8.80 -5.15
CA GLY A 107 -30.02 -7.73 -4.19
C GLY A 107 -31.30 -7.10 -3.63
N ASN A 108 -32.40 -7.15 -4.39
CA ASN A 108 -33.76 -6.86 -3.91
C ASN A 108 -33.89 -5.50 -3.18
N GLY A 109 -33.15 -4.49 -3.64
CA GLY A 109 -33.14 -3.12 -3.08
C GLY A 109 -32.01 -2.81 -2.11
N ALA A 110 -31.13 -3.79 -1.78
CA ALA A 110 -29.87 -3.51 -1.12
C ALA A 110 -28.87 -2.82 -2.07
N ILE A 111 -28.74 -3.34 -3.30
CA ILE A 111 -28.12 -2.64 -4.42
C ILE A 111 -29.13 -1.62 -4.93
N SER A 112 -28.77 -0.33 -4.91
CA SER A 112 -29.60 0.79 -5.39
C SER A 112 -29.27 1.20 -6.82
N LYS A 113 -27.98 1.21 -7.20
CA LYS A 113 -27.51 1.51 -8.57
C LYS A 113 -26.42 0.53 -9.04
N VAL A 114 -26.43 0.24 -10.33
CA VAL A 114 -25.37 -0.48 -11.05
C VAL A 114 -24.96 0.33 -12.28
N LEU A 115 -23.71 0.79 -12.29
CA LEU A 115 -23.09 1.48 -13.41
C LEU A 115 -22.33 0.46 -14.26
N ILE A 116 -22.42 0.57 -15.59
CA ILE A 116 -21.71 -0.28 -16.55
C ILE A 116 -20.85 0.60 -17.45
N LEU A 117 -19.53 0.42 -17.41
CA LEU A 117 -18.59 0.89 -18.43
C LEU A 117 -18.41 -0.21 -19.47
N LYS A 118 -18.94 0.00 -20.68
CA LYS A 118 -18.70 -0.88 -21.83
C LYS A 118 -17.64 -0.26 -22.72
N TRP A 119 -16.51 -0.94 -22.85
CA TRP A 119 -15.44 -0.59 -23.78
C TRP A 119 -15.66 -1.24 -25.14
N ASP A 120 -15.28 -0.56 -26.22
CA ASP A 120 -15.18 -1.13 -27.56
C ASP A 120 -13.85 -0.73 -28.21
N MET A 121 -13.40 -1.46 -29.22
CA MET A 121 -12.13 -1.17 -29.91
C MET A 121 -12.24 -1.43 -31.41
N GLU A 122 -11.85 -0.45 -32.22
CA GLU A 122 -11.61 -0.68 -33.64
C GLU A 122 -10.21 -1.29 -33.83
N THR A 123 -10.16 -2.60 -34.11
CA THR A 123 -8.90 -3.37 -34.20
C THR A 123 -7.93 -2.88 -35.28
N ALA A 124 -8.39 -2.13 -36.28
CA ALA A 124 -7.56 -1.61 -37.37
C ALA A 124 -6.76 -0.36 -36.97
N SER A 125 -7.34 0.52 -36.16
CA SER A 125 -6.73 1.79 -35.69
C SER A 125 -6.23 1.72 -34.25
N ALA A 126 -6.61 0.66 -33.51
CA ALA A 126 -6.52 0.55 -32.05
C ALA A 126 -7.25 1.70 -31.31
N ALA A 127 -8.24 2.33 -31.95
CA ALA A 127 -9.11 3.34 -31.32
C ALA A 127 -10.09 2.68 -30.34
N VAL A 128 -10.14 3.19 -29.11
CA VAL A 128 -10.96 2.67 -28.00
C VAL A 128 -12.05 3.67 -27.63
N SER A 129 -13.29 3.18 -27.58
CA SER A 129 -14.48 3.92 -27.16
C SER A 129 -15.00 3.41 -25.82
N CYS A 130 -15.81 4.20 -25.13
CA CYS A 130 -16.34 3.85 -23.82
C CYS A 130 -17.72 4.47 -23.59
N GLY A 131 -18.74 3.62 -23.42
CA GLY A 131 -20.10 4.01 -23.08
C GLY A 131 -20.44 3.66 -21.64
N LEU A 132 -20.94 4.63 -20.88
CA LEU A 132 -21.53 4.43 -19.56
C LEU A 132 -23.03 4.18 -19.67
N LYS A 133 -23.55 3.23 -18.89
CA LYS A 133 -24.99 3.07 -18.61
C LYS A 133 -25.24 2.98 -17.11
N VAL A 134 -26.24 3.71 -16.62
CA VAL A 134 -26.64 3.69 -15.20
C VAL A 134 -27.99 2.99 -15.07
N TYR A 135 -28.00 1.89 -14.35
CA TYR A 135 -29.21 1.17 -13.98
C TYR A 135 -29.53 1.43 -12.51
N GLU A 136 -30.81 1.62 -12.20
CA GLU A 136 -31.31 1.88 -10.84
C GLU A 136 -32.37 0.86 -10.46
N TYR A 137 -32.39 0.49 -9.18
CA TYR A 137 -33.36 -0.44 -8.64
C TYR A 137 -34.77 0.16 -8.66
N ALA A 138 -35.76 -0.61 -9.13
CA ALA A 138 -37.13 -0.15 -9.32
C ALA A 138 -38.13 -1.24 -8.96
N THR A 139 -39.04 -0.95 -8.03
CA THR A 139 -40.15 -1.84 -7.64
C THR A 139 -41.40 -1.59 -8.47
N ASN A 140 -42.36 -2.52 -8.41
CA ASN A 140 -43.73 -2.37 -8.93
C ASN A 140 -43.85 -2.01 -10.43
N ARG A 141 -42.81 -2.31 -11.24
CA ARG A 141 -42.83 -2.08 -12.69
C ARG A 141 -43.81 -3.03 -13.40
N PRO A 142 -44.57 -2.57 -14.41
CA PRO A 142 -45.46 -3.42 -15.20
C PRO A 142 -44.76 -4.58 -15.92
N ASP A 143 -43.49 -4.42 -16.30
CA ASP A 143 -42.67 -5.45 -16.94
C ASP A 143 -41.98 -6.41 -15.96
N LYS A 144 -42.31 -6.33 -14.66
CA LYS A 144 -41.78 -7.14 -13.54
C LYS A 144 -40.27 -7.10 -13.32
N LYS A 145 -39.51 -6.32 -14.08
CA LYS A 145 -38.07 -6.13 -13.87
C LYS A 145 -37.85 -5.34 -12.59
N LYS A 146 -36.81 -5.66 -11.81
CA LYS A 146 -36.42 -4.89 -10.64
C LYS A 146 -35.50 -3.69 -10.94
N TYR A 147 -35.40 -3.28 -12.20
CA TYR A 147 -34.44 -2.24 -12.62
C TYR A 147 -34.96 -1.36 -13.76
N ILE A 148 -34.40 -0.15 -13.87
CA ILE A 148 -34.62 0.81 -14.94
C ILE A 148 -33.28 1.42 -15.39
N LEU A 149 -33.11 1.65 -16.70
CA LEU A 149 -31.99 2.44 -17.24
C LEU A 149 -32.33 3.93 -17.07
N THR A 150 -31.58 4.68 -16.28
CA THR A 150 -31.85 6.11 -16.01
C THR A 150 -30.94 7.06 -16.77
N GLN A 151 -29.72 6.63 -17.10
CA GLN A 151 -28.72 7.46 -17.77
C GLN A 151 -27.89 6.62 -18.77
N THR A 152 -27.45 7.24 -19.87
CA THR A 152 -26.50 6.68 -20.83
C THR A 152 -25.67 7.82 -21.39
N GLU A 153 -24.35 7.67 -21.37
CA GLU A 153 -23.39 8.73 -21.69
C GLU A 153 -22.21 8.14 -22.47
N GLU A 154 -21.67 8.89 -23.43
CA GLU A 154 -20.43 8.54 -24.10
C GLU A 154 -19.26 9.18 -23.33
N ILE A 155 -18.38 8.35 -22.78
CA ILE A 155 -17.19 8.78 -22.03
C ILE A 155 -16.03 9.05 -23.01
N LEU A 156 -15.97 8.26 -24.09
CA LEU A 156 -15.12 8.39 -25.28
C LEU A 156 -15.99 8.02 -26.50
N PRO A 157 -16.06 8.85 -27.56
CA PRO A 157 -15.25 10.04 -27.84
C PRO A 157 -15.64 11.28 -27.00
N GLY A 158 -16.81 11.26 -26.36
CA GLY A 158 -17.24 12.22 -25.32
C GLY A 158 -17.94 13.47 -25.83
N SER A 159 -18.85 14.02 -25.01
CA SER A 159 -19.61 15.24 -25.29
C SER A 159 -19.23 16.42 -24.39
N SER A 160 -19.57 17.64 -24.82
CA SER A 160 -19.45 18.86 -23.99
C SER A 160 -20.36 18.86 -22.76
N ASP A 161 -21.46 18.10 -22.84
CA ASP A 161 -22.62 18.20 -21.94
C ASP A 161 -22.72 17.01 -20.96
N MET A 162 -21.68 16.17 -20.89
CA MET A 162 -21.62 14.94 -20.08
C MET A 162 -22.11 15.18 -18.64
N ARG A 163 -23.19 14.50 -18.25
CA ARG A 163 -23.84 14.75 -16.96
C ARG A 163 -23.26 13.85 -15.88
N GLY A 164 -22.83 14.43 -14.76
CA GLY A 164 -22.35 13.65 -13.61
C GLY A 164 -23.44 12.70 -13.08
N VAL A 165 -23.05 11.49 -12.70
CA VAL A 165 -24.00 10.49 -12.17
C VAL A 165 -24.43 10.93 -10.78
N LYS A 166 -25.70 11.26 -10.62
CA LYS A 166 -26.29 11.59 -9.32
C LYS A 166 -26.32 10.36 -8.41
N ILE A 167 -26.00 10.58 -7.15
CA ILE A 167 -26.04 9.57 -6.09
C ILE A 167 -26.41 10.24 -4.77
N THR A 168 -27.33 9.66 -4.02
CA THR A 168 -27.75 10.17 -2.70
C THR A 168 -27.02 9.48 -1.57
N LEU A 169 -26.94 10.15 -0.41
CA LEU A 169 -26.31 9.57 0.77
C LEU A 169 -27.04 8.30 1.26
N GLY A 170 -28.36 8.25 1.12
CA GLY A 170 -29.17 7.06 1.44
C GLY A 170 -28.89 5.87 0.53
N GLU A 171 -28.66 6.09 -0.77
CA GLU A 171 -28.31 5.05 -1.74
C GLU A 171 -26.93 4.41 -1.48
N ILE A 172 -26.01 5.17 -0.90
CA ILE A 172 -24.69 4.69 -0.45
C ILE A 172 -24.80 3.98 0.89
N CYS A 173 -25.41 4.63 1.89
CA CYS A 173 -25.38 4.15 3.27
C CYS A 173 -26.33 2.99 3.53
N SER A 174 -27.44 2.87 2.79
CA SER A 174 -28.53 1.93 3.09
C SER A 174 -28.92 2.02 4.59
N ALA A 175 -28.99 0.89 5.30
CA ALA A 175 -29.29 0.83 6.73
C ALA A 175 -28.20 1.43 7.67
N LYS A 176 -27.08 1.95 7.14
CA LYS A 176 -25.99 2.60 7.90
C LYS A 176 -25.99 4.13 7.79
N LEU A 177 -27.13 4.76 7.46
CA LEU A 177 -27.22 6.23 7.42
C LEU A 177 -26.83 6.82 8.81
N PRO A 178 -25.83 7.71 8.90
CA PRO A 178 -25.37 8.22 10.18
C PRO A 178 -26.46 9.09 10.87
N PRO A 179 -26.62 9.02 12.21
CA PRO A 179 -27.65 9.77 12.91
C PRO A 179 -27.58 11.28 12.65
N GLY A 180 -28.66 11.84 12.10
CA GLY A 180 -28.82 13.26 11.80
C GLY A 180 -28.34 13.71 10.41
N GLU A 181 -27.79 12.82 9.57
CA GLU A 181 -27.53 13.15 8.16
C GLU A 181 -28.82 13.04 7.31
N ASP A 182 -28.94 13.87 6.26
CA ASP A 182 -30.04 13.75 5.29
C ASP A 182 -29.75 12.65 4.27
N ALA A 183 -30.64 11.65 4.20
CA ALA A 183 -30.60 10.59 3.20
C ALA A 183 -30.68 11.12 1.75
N LYS A 184 -31.32 12.28 1.53
CA LYS A 184 -31.54 12.89 0.21
C LYS A 184 -30.42 13.82 -0.25
N LYS A 185 -29.42 14.08 0.60
CA LYS A 185 -28.18 14.79 0.27
C LYS A 185 -27.61 14.18 -1.02
N GLU A 186 -27.44 14.98 -2.08
CA GLU A 186 -26.95 14.53 -3.38
C GLU A 186 -25.44 14.79 -3.54
N TYR A 187 -24.76 13.88 -4.23
CA TYR A 187 -23.46 14.08 -4.86
C TYR A 187 -23.58 13.81 -6.37
N SER A 188 -22.67 14.38 -7.17
CA SER A 188 -22.63 14.19 -8.62
C SER A 188 -21.25 13.67 -9.04
N MET A 189 -21.19 12.38 -9.39
CA MET A 189 -19.95 11.71 -9.75
C MET A 189 -19.51 12.12 -11.16
N SER A 190 -18.30 12.66 -11.29
CA SER A 190 -17.89 13.45 -12.44
C SER A 190 -17.38 12.59 -13.60
N LEU A 191 -18.08 12.65 -14.73
CA LEU A 191 -17.70 11.96 -15.97
C LEU A 191 -16.48 12.57 -16.69
N PRO A 192 -16.24 13.89 -16.68
CA PRO A 192 -14.95 14.44 -17.12
C PRO A 192 -13.75 13.85 -16.37
N ARG A 193 -13.90 13.51 -15.08
CA ARG A 193 -12.85 12.83 -14.31
C ARG A 193 -12.71 11.36 -14.71
N LEU A 194 -13.82 10.63 -14.91
CA LEU A 194 -13.81 9.27 -15.45
C LEU A 194 -13.10 9.20 -16.81
N ARG A 195 -13.44 10.11 -17.72
CA ARG A 195 -12.79 10.27 -19.03
C ARG A 195 -11.29 10.50 -18.89
N ASN A 196 -10.84 11.36 -17.98
CA ASN A 196 -9.42 11.61 -17.79
C ASN A 196 -8.68 10.38 -17.22
N THR A 197 -9.32 9.59 -16.36
CA THR A 197 -8.79 8.28 -15.91
C THR A 197 -8.73 7.28 -17.07
N ALA A 198 -9.78 7.20 -17.90
CA ALA A 198 -9.83 6.35 -19.09
C ALA A 198 -8.71 6.69 -20.10
N LEU A 199 -8.56 7.97 -20.44
CA LEU A 199 -7.52 8.48 -21.34
C LEU A 199 -6.10 8.19 -20.84
N ARG A 200 -5.89 8.10 -19.52
CA ARG A 200 -4.62 7.67 -18.94
C ARG A 200 -4.36 6.19 -19.22
N PHE A 201 -5.27 5.30 -18.86
CA PHE A 201 -5.05 3.86 -19.00
C PHE A 201 -5.02 3.37 -20.46
N ILE A 202 -5.78 4.00 -21.34
CA ILE A 202 -5.69 3.78 -22.80
C ILE A 202 -4.26 3.99 -23.30
N ARG A 203 -3.59 5.06 -22.86
CA ARG A 203 -2.19 5.33 -23.21
C ARG A 203 -1.20 4.35 -22.57
N GLU A 204 -1.46 3.94 -21.33
CA GLU A 204 -0.62 2.95 -20.62
C GLU A 204 -0.70 1.56 -21.29
N ASP A 205 -1.87 1.14 -21.77
CA ASP A 205 -2.08 -0.07 -22.58
C ASP A 205 -1.61 0.07 -24.06
N LYS A 206 -1.20 1.27 -24.48
CA LYS A 206 -0.81 1.65 -25.86
C LYS A 206 -1.95 1.57 -26.90
N PHE A 207 -3.18 1.79 -26.46
CA PHE A 207 -4.33 2.05 -27.32
C PHE A 207 -4.41 3.54 -27.70
N ARG A 208 -5.19 3.86 -28.74
CA ARG A 208 -5.58 5.23 -29.09
C ARG A 208 -7.00 5.50 -28.58
N PRO A 209 -7.37 6.72 -28.15
CA PRO A 209 -8.76 7.04 -27.84
C PRO A 209 -9.57 7.29 -29.12
N GLU A 210 -10.82 6.86 -29.18
CA GLU A 210 -11.71 7.26 -30.27
C GLU A 210 -11.94 8.79 -30.24
N GLY A 211 -11.88 9.43 -31.42
CA GLY A 211 -12.10 10.86 -31.58
C GLY A 211 -10.87 11.77 -31.35
N SER A 212 -9.65 11.23 -31.20
CA SER A 212 -8.43 12.04 -31.38
C SER A 212 -8.03 12.12 -32.85
N GLU A 213 -7.71 13.31 -33.34
CA GLU A 213 -7.12 13.51 -34.67
C GLU A 213 -5.73 12.82 -34.77
N ASP A 214 -5.41 12.30 -35.95
CA ASP A 214 -4.22 11.49 -36.20
C ASP A 214 -2.98 12.37 -36.37
N VAL A 215 -2.44 12.85 -35.25
CA VAL A 215 -1.12 13.48 -35.21
C VAL A 215 -0.08 12.40 -35.49
N GLY A 216 0.42 12.37 -36.73
CA GLY A 216 1.37 11.36 -37.20
C GLY A 216 2.67 11.33 -36.39
N GLU A 217 3.21 10.13 -36.21
CA GLU A 217 4.55 9.93 -35.65
C GLU A 217 5.61 10.36 -36.67
N ASP A 218 6.10 11.60 -36.55
CA ASP A 218 7.31 12.09 -37.22
C ASP A 218 8.04 13.10 -36.33
N SER A 219 9.37 13.21 -36.50
CA SER A 219 10.33 13.99 -35.70
C SER A 219 10.40 13.69 -34.19
N ASP A 220 11.37 12.84 -33.83
CA ASP A 220 12.26 13.19 -32.71
C ASP A 220 12.98 14.50 -33.06
N GLU A 221 13.13 15.44 -32.12
CA GLU A 221 14.24 16.40 -32.16
C GLU A 221 14.51 17.01 -30.77
N ASP A 222 15.60 16.54 -30.13
CA ASP A 222 16.23 17.28 -29.03
C ASP A 222 16.73 18.63 -29.57
N SER A 223 16.44 19.73 -28.86
CA SER A 223 16.97 21.06 -29.20
C SER A 223 17.16 21.94 -27.97
N ASP A 224 18.13 21.56 -27.14
CA ASP A 224 18.99 22.58 -26.54
C ASP A 224 19.76 23.29 -27.67
N GLU A 225 19.71 24.62 -27.76
CA GLU A 225 20.89 25.48 -27.61
C GLU A 225 20.55 26.99 -27.73
N GLU A 226 21.56 27.83 -27.47
CA GLU A 226 21.45 29.27 -27.29
C GLU A 226 21.56 30.08 -28.63
N GLU A 227 21.78 31.39 -28.50
CA GLU A 227 21.86 32.38 -29.57
C GLU A 227 22.95 32.08 -30.65
N GLY A 228 22.70 32.47 -31.91
CA GLY A 228 23.80 33.07 -32.71
C GLY A 228 23.93 32.79 -34.21
N VAL A 229 23.22 33.56 -35.04
CA VAL A 229 23.73 34.23 -36.26
C VAL A 229 24.52 33.44 -37.33
N ALA A 230 23.85 33.26 -38.48
CA ALA A 230 24.37 33.28 -39.87
C ALA A 230 25.14 32.08 -40.50
N ALA A 231 24.56 31.64 -41.63
CA ALA A 231 25.00 30.65 -42.62
C ALA A 231 26.09 31.19 -43.61
N PRO A 232 26.47 30.48 -44.72
CA PRO A 232 26.65 29.03 -44.97
C PRO A 232 27.99 28.69 -45.70
N ASN A 233 28.33 27.38 -45.90
CA ASN A 233 28.56 26.77 -47.25
C ASN A 233 29.18 25.34 -47.28
N ASN A 234 28.77 24.58 -48.32
CA ASN A 234 29.52 23.54 -49.07
C ASN A 234 30.15 22.27 -48.42
N SER A 235 29.47 21.14 -48.66
CA SER A 235 29.83 20.13 -49.71
C SER A 235 30.45 18.75 -49.36
N LEU A 236 30.09 17.77 -50.22
CA LEU A 236 30.79 16.52 -50.62
C LEU A 236 30.82 15.26 -49.70
N VAL A 237 29.92 14.33 -50.05
CA VAL A 237 30.00 12.84 -50.13
C VAL A 237 31.35 12.26 -50.65
N PRO A 238 31.66 10.91 -50.62
CA PRO A 238 30.82 9.71 -50.27
C PRO A 238 31.47 8.49 -49.53
N ARG A 239 30.60 7.51 -49.14
CA ARG A 239 30.75 6.01 -49.17
C ARG A 239 31.96 5.24 -48.56
N ALA A 240 31.64 4.23 -47.73
CA ALA A 240 32.03 2.80 -47.91
C ALA A 240 31.17 1.88 -46.99
N HIS A 241 30.30 1.01 -47.53
CA HIS A 241 30.47 -0.45 -47.75
C HIS A 241 30.41 -1.39 -46.51
N GLY A 242 29.40 -2.29 -46.49
CA GLY A 242 29.42 -3.57 -45.73
C GLY A 242 30.14 -4.70 -46.50
N PRO A 243 30.02 -6.00 -46.11
CA PRO A 243 28.74 -6.72 -46.28
C PRO A 243 28.40 -7.83 -45.23
N THR A 244 27.43 -8.69 -45.58
CA THR A 244 26.60 -9.60 -44.75
C THR A 244 27.00 -11.10 -44.85
N LEU A 245 26.22 -12.01 -44.20
CA LEU A 245 26.12 -13.50 -44.34
C LEU A 245 27.07 -14.31 -43.40
N ILE A 246 26.84 -15.56 -42.92
CA ILE A 246 25.84 -16.66 -43.03
C ILE A 246 25.64 -17.27 -41.59
N GLY A 247 24.59 -17.95 -41.10
CA GLY A 247 23.26 -18.34 -41.63
C GLY A 247 22.95 -19.87 -41.54
N ALA A 248 22.47 -20.41 -40.39
CA ALA A 248 22.21 -21.86 -40.20
C ALA A 248 20.93 -22.22 -39.40
N ASN A 249 20.33 -23.41 -39.63
CA ASN A 249 18.98 -23.77 -39.17
C ASN A 249 18.76 -25.31 -39.06
N VAL A 250 18.22 -25.83 -37.94
CA VAL A 250 17.80 -27.25 -37.70
C VAL A 250 16.68 -27.24 -36.63
N VAL A 251 15.40 -27.54 -36.93
CA VAL A 251 14.69 -28.86 -36.83
C VAL A 251 14.96 -29.62 -35.51
N GLY A 252 13.99 -30.18 -34.77
CA GLY A 252 12.52 -30.22 -34.88
C GLY A 252 11.95 -31.52 -34.28
N GLY A 253 10.89 -31.47 -33.46
CA GLY A 253 10.28 -32.65 -32.81
C GLY A 253 9.03 -32.32 -31.98
N SER A 254 8.10 -33.29 -31.83
CA SER A 254 6.78 -33.10 -31.16
C SER A 254 6.18 -34.45 -30.70
N SER A 255 4.97 -34.43 -30.12
CA SER A 255 4.12 -35.55 -29.62
C SER A 255 4.48 -36.11 -28.22
N ASN A 256 3.56 -36.62 -27.39
CA ASN A 256 2.07 -36.56 -27.40
C ASN A 256 1.42 -36.85 -26.01
N GLN A 257 0.08 -36.76 -25.96
CA GLN A 257 -0.82 -36.92 -24.79
C GLN A 257 -0.87 -38.32 -24.15
N SER A 258 -1.28 -38.39 -22.86
CA SER A 258 -2.27 -39.32 -22.22
C SER A 258 -2.03 -39.44 -20.70
N ASP A 259 -2.93 -39.94 -19.83
CA ASP A 259 -4.38 -39.72 -19.60
C ASP A 259 -4.78 -40.45 -18.27
N ILE A 260 -6.07 -40.51 -17.91
CA ILE A 260 -6.71 -41.46 -16.95
C ILE A 260 -6.84 -41.09 -15.44
N SER A 261 -8.06 -41.33 -14.95
CA SER A 261 -8.78 -41.04 -13.69
C SER A 261 -8.46 -41.83 -12.40
N GLY A 262 -9.06 -41.38 -11.28
CA GLY A 262 -9.27 -42.12 -10.02
C GLY A 262 -10.51 -41.60 -9.26
N ASN A 263 -11.15 -42.40 -8.38
CA ASN A 263 -12.55 -42.21 -7.95
C ASN A 263 -12.81 -42.33 -6.41
N ASN A 264 -14.02 -41.95 -5.97
CA ASN A 264 -14.71 -42.24 -4.68
C ASN A 264 -14.34 -41.48 -3.38
N SER A 265 -15.15 -41.46 -2.29
CA SER A 265 -16.64 -41.37 -2.06
C SER A 265 -16.99 -41.62 -0.58
N GLY A 266 -17.93 -40.87 0.02
CA GLY A 266 -18.83 -41.40 1.09
C GLY A 266 -18.78 -40.86 2.54
N ASN A 267 -19.79 -40.05 2.89
CA ASN A 267 -20.55 -39.89 4.15
C ASN A 267 -20.00 -40.34 5.54
N ASN A 268 -20.26 -39.49 6.56
CA ASN A 268 -21.12 -39.87 7.70
C ASN A 268 -21.66 -38.65 8.49
N LEU A 269 -22.83 -38.80 9.13
CA LEU A 269 -23.40 -37.83 10.08
C LEU A 269 -23.51 -38.45 11.48
N SER A 270 -23.26 -37.67 12.54
CA SER A 270 -24.27 -37.31 13.57
C SER A 270 -23.65 -36.68 14.83
N ASN A 271 -24.41 -35.76 15.44
CA ASN A 271 -24.64 -35.45 16.86
C ASN A 271 -23.52 -35.80 17.90
N ASN A 272 -23.23 -34.97 18.91
CA ASN A 272 -24.12 -34.01 19.57
C ASN A 272 -23.37 -32.97 20.44
N ARG A 273 -23.92 -31.74 20.49
CA ARG A 273 -23.95 -30.77 21.61
C ARG A 273 -22.69 -30.11 22.22
N ASP A 274 -22.84 -28.78 22.26
CA ASP A 274 -22.47 -27.81 23.31
C ASP A 274 -21.06 -27.19 23.34
N SER A 275 -21.05 -25.88 23.66
CA SER A 275 -19.89 -24.99 23.84
C SER A 275 -18.97 -24.74 22.62
N PHE A 276 -19.45 -23.93 21.65
CA PHE A 276 -18.56 -23.19 20.75
C PHE A 276 -18.88 -21.69 20.78
N ASN A 277 -17.83 -20.88 20.97
CA ASN A 277 -17.90 -19.42 20.96
C ASN A 277 -18.24 -18.87 19.58
N GLU A 278 -18.86 -17.70 19.56
CA GLU A 278 -18.92 -16.86 18.37
C GLU A 278 -17.50 -16.38 18.01
N HIS A 279 -16.91 -17.00 17.00
CA HIS A 279 -15.88 -16.37 16.17
C HIS A 279 -16.46 -16.24 14.77
N TYR A 280 -16.91 -15.01 14.46
CA TYR A 280 -17.24 -14.63 13.10
C TYR A 280 -15.95 -14.67 12.27
N ASN A 281 -15.84 -15.67 11.39
CA ASN A 281 -14.73 -15.77 10.45
C ASN A 281 -14.79 -14.58 9.48
N ALA A 282 -13.98 -13.55 9.76
CA ALA A 282 -13.73 -12.43 8.86
C ALA A 282 -12.70 -12.77 7.76
N GLU A 283 -12.18 -14.00 7.75
CA GLU A 283 -11.33 -14.54 6.70
C GLU A 283 -12.11 -14.74 5.39
N LYS A 284 -11.45 -14.53 4.24
CA LYS A 284 -12.03 -14.51 2.87
C LYS A 284 -12.93 -13.31 2.50
N LEU A 285 -12.71 -12.13 3.06
CA LEU A 285 -13.08 -10.87 2.40
C LEU A 285 -11.82 -10.06 2.05
N SER A 286 -11.25 -10.32 0.87
CA SER A 286 -10.13 -9.55 0.31
C SER A 286 -10.59 -8.16 -0.13
N VAL A 287 -10.63 -7.22 0.81
CA VAL A 287 -10.92 -5.81 0.54
C VAL A 287 -9.71 -5.19 -0.15
N TYR A 288 -9.71 -5.18 -1.48
CA TYR A 288 -8.75 -4.43 -2.29
C TYR A 288 -8.93 -2.92 -2.08
N LYS A 289 -8.29 -2.39 -1.02
CA LYS A 289 -7.98 -0.97 -0.93
C LYS A 289 -6.87 -0.66 -1.93
N PHE A 290 -7.22 0.08 -2.98
CA PHE A 290 -6.23 0.91 -3.65
C PHE A 290 -6.20 2.24 -2.91
N ASP A 291 -5.21 2.42 -2.03
CA ASP A 291 -4.99 3.73 -1.42
C ASP A 291 -4.43 4.66 -2.51
N LEU A 292 -5.25 5.62 -2.95
CA LEU A 292 -4.81 6.68 -3.86
C LEU A 292 -3.65 7.47 -3.25
N PRO A 293 -2.83 8.18 -4.06
CA PRO A 293 -1.84 9.11 -3.52
C PRO A 293 -2.45 10.11 -2.51
N GLU A 294 -3.71 10.52 -2.72
CA GLU A 294 -4.41 11.42 -1.80
C GLU A 294 -4.99 10.73 -0.55
N ASP A 295 -5.36 9.44 -0.63
CA ASP A 295 -5.73 8.64 0.56
C ASP A 295 -4.52 8.40 1.44
N VAL A 296 -3.39 7.97 0.85
CA VAL A 296 -2.11 7.76 1.57
C VAL A 296 -1.61 9.07 2.16
N TYR A 297 -1.70 10.18 1.42
CA TYR A 297 -1.32 11.51 1.90
C TYR A 297 -2.24 11.99 3.04
N THR A 298 -3.55 11.78 2.92
CA THR A 298 -4.54 12.11 3.97
C THR A 298 -4.32 11.27 5.23
N TYR A 299 -4.08 9.96 5.08
CA TYR A 299 -3.71 9.06 6.16
C TYR A 299 -2.42 9.51 6.85
N SER A 300 -1.38 9.83 6.07
CA SER A 300 -0.09 10.30 6.58
C SER A 300 -0.21 11.62 7.34
N ARG A 301 -0.92 12.62 6.77
CA ARG A 301 -1.23 13.87 7.48
C ARG A 301 -2.05 13.62 8.75
N GLY A 302 -3.02 12.71 8.71
CA GLY A 302 -3.81 12.32 9.87
C GLY A 302 -2.97 11.71 10.99
N THR A 303 -2.02 10.86 10.66
CA THR A 303 -1.05 10.27 11.60
C THR A 303 -0.14 11.35 12.20
N LEU A 304 0.47 12.19 11.37
CA LEU A 304 1.36 13.27 11.82
C LEU A 304 0.63 14.30 12.68
N ALA A 305 -0.62 14.64 12.35
CA ALA A 305 -1.43 15.59 13.11
C ALA A 305 -1.82 15.03 14.49
N LYS A 306 -2.20 13.75 14.58
CA LYS A 306 -2.45 13.07 15.86
C LYS A 306 -1.22 13.06 16.78
N LYS A 307 -0.03 12.90 16.19
CA LYS A 307 1.27 12.78 16.88
C LYS A 307 2.02 14.13 17.00
N GLY A 308 1.43 15.25 16.56
CA GLY A 308 2.07 16.57 16.58
C GLY A 308 3.35 16.72 15.74
N LEU A 309 3.66 15.75 14.86
CA LEU A 309 4.96 15.61 14.18
C LEU A 309 5.20 16.60 13.04
N GLY A 310 4.21 17.45 12.71
CA GLY A 310 4.33 18.45 11.66
C GLY A 310 5.45 19.46 11.89
N THR A 311 5.83 19.71 13.16
CA THR A 311 6.91 20.64 13.53
C THR A 311 8.30 20.11 13.17
N VAL A 312 8.45 18.78 13.20
CA VAL A 312 9.71 18.03 13.01
C VAL A 312 10.08 17.90 11.53
N MET A 313 9.08 17.71 10.65
CA MET A 313 9.31 17.31 9.26
C MET A 313 9.59 18.48 8.32
N LYS A 314 10.86 18.69 7.98
CA LYS A 314 11.26 19.68 6.96
C LYS A 314 10.76 19.24 5.58
N ASN A 315 10.29 20.20 4.76
CA ASN A 315 9.71 19.94 3.44
C ASN A 315 8.54 18.92 3.46
N LEU A 316 7.80 18.80 4.57
CA LEU A 316 6.75 17.80 4.81
C LEU A 316 5.87 17.51 3.58
N GLU A 317 5.31 18.56 2.98
CA GLU A 317 4.42 18.49 1.83
C GLU A 317 5.03 17.77 0.61
N ARG A 318 6.31 18.04 0.34
CA ARG A 318 7.04 17.39 -0.76
C ARG A 318 7.32 15.92 -0.42
N TYR A 319 7.66 15.64 0.84
CA TYR A 319 7.92 14.28 1.31
C TYR A 319 6.66 13.40 1.22
N LEU A 320 5.54 13.86 1.81
CA LEU A 320 4.29 13.11 1.80
C LEU A 320 3.79 12.84 0.39
N LYS A 321 3.84 13.83 -0.53
CA LYS A 321 3.38 13.63 -1.91
C LYS A 321 4.28 12.65 -2.67
N LYS A 322 5.60 12.66 -2.44
CA LYS A 322 6.54 11.68 -3.03
C LYS A 322 6.32 10.27 -2.49
N MET A 323 6.21 10.13 -1.17
CA MET A 323 5.95 8.85 -0.49
C MET A 323 4.61 8.24 -0.92
N SER A 324 3.56 9.06 -0.96
CA SER A 324 2.21 8.62 -1.32
C SER A 324 2.08 8.24 -2.79
N SER A 325 2.72 8.99 -3.69
CA SER A 325 2.84 8.64 -5.11
C SER A 325 3.59 7.31 -5.31
N ARG A 326 4.64 7.05 -4.50
CA ARG A 326 5.33 5.75 -4.50
C ARG A 326 4.42 4.62 -4.02
N ILE A 327 3.75 4.77 -2.88
CA ILE A 327 2.84 3.74 -2.33
C ILE A 327 1.74 3.38 -3.33
N ALA A 328 1.08 4.37 -3.94
CA ALA A 328 0.07 4.12 -4.97
C ALA A 328 0.62 3.44 -6.23
N LYS A 329 1.89 3.68 -6.60
CA LYS A 329 2.54 3.10 -7.78
C LYS A 329 3.13 1.70 -7.54
N THR A 330 3.69 1.43 -6.36
CA THR A 330 4.48 0.21 -6.07
C THR A 330 3.95 -0.61 -4.90
N GLY A 331 2.89 -0.18 -4.21
CA GLY A 331 2.35 -0.85 -3.02
C GLY A 331 2.00 -2.32 -3.24
N GLN A 332 1.34 -2.65 -4.36
CA GLN A 332 1.06 -4.05 -4.71
C GLN A 332 2.34 -4.84 -4.97
N GLN A 333 3.30 -4.28 -5.73
CA GLN A 333 4.59 -4.93 -6.01
C GLN A 333 5.41 -5.18 -4.73
N VAL A 334 5.32 -4.29 -3.74
CA VAL A 334 5.90 -4.46 -2.41
C VAL A 334 5.20 -5.60 -1.65
N CYS A 335 3.87 -5.62 -1.64
CA CYS A 335 3.09 -6.70 -1.03
C CYS A 335 3.43 -8.07 -1.65
N ASP A 336 3.46 -8.15 -2.98
CA ASP A 336 3.80 -9.37 -3.74
C ASP A 336 5.22 -9.85 -3.42
N LYS A 337 6.21 -8.93 -3.41
CA LYS A 337 7.61 -9.23 -3.07
C LYS A 337 7.76 -9.75 -1.64
N MET A 338 6.98 -9.23 -0.69
CA MET A 338 7.02 -9.63 0.72
C MET A 338 6.06 -10.79 1.07
N GLN A 339 5.20 -11.21 0.13
CA GLN A 339 4.11 -12.17 0.31
C GLN A 339 3.11 -11.72 1.40
N LEU A 340 2.70 -10.45 1.36
CA LEU A 340 1.79 -9.81 2.31
C LEU A 340 0.45 -9.43 1.65
N THR A 341 -0.59 -9.21 2.46
CA THR A 341 -1.82 -8.54 2.00
C THR A 341 -1.67 -7.02 2.02
N TYR A 342 -2.55 -6.31 1.32
CA TYR A 342 -2.53 -4.84 1.27
C TYR A 342 -2.83 -4.18 2.63
N ASP A 343 -3.39 -4.92 3.59
CA ASP A 343 -3.74 -4.44 4.94
C ASP A 343 -2.52 -3.94 5.75
N TYR A 344 -1.31 -4.33 5.36
CA TYR A 344 -0.05 -3.86 5.96
C TYR A 344 0.40 -2.48 5.45
N ILE A 345 -0.11 -2.00 4.31
CA ILE A 345 0.30 -0.73 3.70
C ILE A 345 0.13 0.49 4.64
N PRO A 346 -0.96 0.64 5.41
CA PRO A 346 -1.08 1.73 6.39
C PRO A 346 0.03 1.73 7.44
N ASP A 347 0.38 0.56 7.97
CA ASP A 347 1.44 0.42 8.98
C ASP A 347 2.84 0.63 8.39
N MET A 348 3.10 0.12 7.18
CA MET A 348 4.33 0.47 6.44
C MET A 348 4.41 1.98 6.14
N THR A 349 3.27 2.64 5.92
CA THR A 349 3.19 4.10 5.73
C THR A 349 3.57 4.85 7.01
N LYS A 350 3.12 4.39 8.19
CA LYS A 350 3.61 4.94 9.48
C LYS A 350 5.13 4.82 9.60
N VAL A 351 5.67 3.63 9.37
CA VAL A 351 7.11 3.35 9.49
C VAL A 351 7.94 4.23 8.54
N ALA A 352 7.46 4.46 7.32
CA ALA A 352 8.14 5.32 6.35
C ALA A 352 8.29 6.79 6.80
N LEU A 353 7.44 7.30 7.72
CA LEU A 353 7.57 8.66 8.25
C LEU A 353 8.81 8.86 9.14
N TYR A 354 9.38 7.78 9.70
CA TYR A 354 10.44 7.81 10.70
C TYR A 354 11.79 7.37 10.15
N ASP A 355 12.86 8.12 10.45
CA ASP A 355 14.23 7.64 10.30
C ASP A 355 14.48 6.51 11.30
N THR A 356 14.76 5.29 10.83
CA THR A 356 14.92 4.12 11.71
C THR A 356 16.39 3.92 12.09
N VAL A 357 16.66 3.82 13.39
CA VAL A 357 18.00 3.59 13.95
C VAL A 357 17.96 2.39 14.90
N ILE A 358 18.77 1.36 14.63
CA ILE A 358 18.78 0.12 15.43
C ILE A 358 20.03 0.04 16.30
N LEU A 359 19.84 -0.11 17.62
CA LEU A 359 20.90 -0.47 18.56
C LEU A 359 20.96 -2.01 18.68
N CYS A 360 22.02 -2.57 18.16
CA CYS A 360 22.24 -4.01 17.99
C CYS A 360 23.14 -4.55 19.11
N ASP A 361 22.67 -5.55 19.84
CA ASP A 361 23.49 -6.23 20.84
C ASP A 361 24.52 -7.16 20.18
N ASP A 362 25.79 -6.85 20.41
CA ASP A 362 26.95 -7.66 20.04
C ASP A 362 27.76 -8.07 21.28
N SER A 363 27.13 -8.18 22.45
CA SER A 363 27.77 -8.66 23.68
C SER A 363 28.10 -10.16 23.61
N GLY A 364 28.82 -10.67 24.63
CA GLY A 364 29.27 -12.07 24.63
C GLY A 364 28.14 -13.12 24.61
N SER A 365 26.96 -12.81 25.14
CA SER A 365 25.81 -13.73 25.25
C SER A 365 25.12 -14.00 23.90
N MET A 366 25.16 -13.04 22.97
CA MET A 366 24.53 -13.14 21.65
C MET A 366 25.11 -14.25 20.76
N LYS A 367 26.26 -14.83 21.12
CA LYS A 367 26.81 -16.06 20.50
C LYS A 367 25.99 -17.32 20.77
N LEU A 368 25.22 -17.35 21.84
CA LEU A 368 24.44 -18.52 22.24
C LEU A 368 23.19 -18.67 21.36
N ASP A 369 22.72 -19.90 21.18
CA ASP A 369 21.41 -20.27 20.61
C ASP A 369 21.03 -19.61 19.27
N GLY A 370 22.02 -19.15 18.48
CA GLY A 370 21.79 -18.42 17.23
C GLY A 370 21.22 -17.01 17.39
N ARG A 371 21.22 -16.43 18.60
CA ARG A 371 20.60 -15.11 18.91
C ARG A 371 21.09 -13.99 17.99
N TYR A 372 22.40 -13.93 17.71
CA TYR A 372 22.98 -12.95 16.78
C TYR A 372 22.48 -13.10 15.34
N ASP A 373 22.33 -14.33 14.83
CA ASP A 373 21.79 -14.57 13.48
C ASP A 373 20.28 -14.29 13.41
N MET A 374 19.53 -14.53 14.49
CA MET A 374 18.13 -14.11 14.60
C MET A 374 17.99 -12.58 14.58
N MET A 375 18.85 -11.86 15.32
CA MET A 375 18.90 -10.41 15.28
C MET A 375 19.23 -9.91 13.87
N ARG A 376 20.28 -10.46 13.23
CA ARG A 376 20.64 -10.17 11.83
C ARG A 376 19.46 -10.36 10.87
N LYS A 377 18.82 -11.54 10.87
CA LYS A 377 17.65 -11.85 10.04
C LYS A 377 16.48 -10.89 10.29
N THR A 378 16.30 -10.46 11.53
CA THR A 378 15.27 -9.47 11.91
C THR A 378 15.61 -8.08 11.37
N ILE A 379 16.85 -7.61 11.54
CA ILE A 379 17.32 -6.31 11.00
C ILE A 379 17.17 -6.26 9.48
N LEU A 380 17.46 -7.35 8.77
CA LEU A 380 17.28 -7.43 7.32
C LEU A 380 15.81 -7.26 6.90
N LYS A 381 14.87 -7.91 7.60
CA LYS A 381 13.42 -7.73 7.34
C LYS A 381 12.93 -6.33 7.72
N ILE A 382 13.40 -5.77 8.84
CA ILE A 382 13.11 -4.38 9.21
C ILE A 382 13.61 -3.44 8.10
N SER A 383 14.80 -3.67 7.55
CA SER A 383 15.31 -2.87 6.44
C SER A 383 14.44 -2.97 5.18
N ASP A 384 13.97 -4.17 4.81
CA ASP A 384 13.05 -4.34 3.67
C ASP A 384 11.77 -3.52 3.83
N VAL A 385 11.23 -3.46 5.06
CA VAL A 385 10.04 -2.68 5.42
C VAL A 385 10.33 -1.17 5.41
N CYS A 386 11.41 -0.75 6.05
CA CYS A 386 11.78 0.66 6.17
C CYS A 386 12.10 1.32 4.83
N THR A 387 12.69 0.59 3.86
CA THR A 387 13.02 1.14 2.53
C THR A 387 11.91 0.98 1.49
N ALA A 388 10.84 0.23 1.78
CA ALA A 388 9.78 -0.08 0.81
C ALA A 388 9.17 1.17 0.12
N PHE A 389 9.04 2.28 0.84
CA PHE A 389 8.32 3.48 0.39
C PHE A 389 9.12 4.79 0.48
N ARG A 390 10.43 4.72 0.73
CA ARG A 390 11.34 5.89 0.81
C ARG A 390 12.71 5.56 0.21
N ASP A 391 13.58 6.57 0.08
CA ASP A 391 14.92 6.40 -0.56
C ASP A 391 16.06 6.28 0.46
N GLU A 392 15.83 6.67 1.72
CA GLU A 392 16.85 6.58 2.76
C GLU A 392 16.82 5.21 3.43
N GLY A 393 18.00 4.65 3.69
CA GLY A 393 18.16 3.37 4.39
C GLY A 393 18.05 3.48 5.91
N ILE A 394 18.29 2.35 6.59
CA ILE A 394 18.33 2.30 8.06
C ILE A 394 19.72 2.63 8.59
N SER A 395 19.80 3.15 9.82
CA SER A 395 21.08 3.31 10.53
C SER A 395 21.23 2.21 11.58
N ILE A 396 22.45 1.70 11.77
CA ILE A 396 22.72 0.67 12.80
C ILE A 396 23.92 1.08 13.66
N LYS A 397 23.86 0.73 14.95
CA LYS A 397 24.93 0.90 15.93
C LYS A 397 25.02 -0.34 16.80
N PHE A 398 26.21 -0.64 17.31
CA PHE A 398 26.48 -1.84 18.10
C PHE A 398 26.97 -1.50 19.51
N LEU A 399 26.79 -2.38 20.49
CA LEU A 399 27.19 -2.09 21.88
C LEU A 399 28.73 -2.05 22.06
N ASN A 400 29.49 -2.92 21.40
CA ASN A 400 30.91 -3.17 21.68
C ASN A 400 31.84 -2.95 20.47
N PHE A 401 31.38 -3.21 19.25
CA PHE A 401 32.08 -2.85 18.01
C PHE A 401 32.25 -1.32 17.91
N LYS A 402 33.35 -0.85 17.30
CA LYS A 402 33.73 0.58 17.27
C LYS A 402 33.84 1.19 15.86
N GLY A 403 33.71 0.37 14.81
CA GLY A 403 33.81 0.80 13.41
C GLY A 403 32.46 1.20 12.79
N ASP A 404 31.42 1.39 13.61
CA ASP A 404 30.04 1.62 13.19
C ASP A 404 29.65 3.09 13.08
N LYS A 405 30.62 4.02 13.20
CA LYS A 405 30.39 5.47 13.06
C LYS A 405 29.61 5.79 11.78
N ASP A 406 30.06 5.23 10.66
CA ASP A 406 29.56 5.54 9.32
C ASP A 406 28.44 4.60 8.87
N TYR A 407 27.94 3.72 9.76
CA TYR A 407 26.82 2.81 9.47
C TYR A 407 25.47 3.53 9.64
N ASN A 408 25.25 4.54 8.80
CA ASN A 408 24.04 5.36 8.77
C ASN A 408 23.39 5.26 7.39
N TYR A 409 22.06 5.28 7.33
CA TYR A 409 21.28 5.30 6.09
C TYR A 409 21.63 4.20 5.05
N ILE A 410 22.01 3.01 5.52
CA ILE A 410 22.33 1.86 4.67
C ILE A 410 21.04 1.34 4.02
N HIS A 411 20.88 1.64 2.73
CA HIS A 411 19.72 1.22 1.92
C HIS A 411 19.98 -0.11 1.19
N ASP A 412 21.24 -0.40 0.88
CA ASP A 412 21.66 -1.60 0.16
C ASP A 412 21.64 -2.83 1.10
N ARG A 413 20.90 -3.87 0.69
CA ARG A 413 20.62 -5.05 1.53
C ARG A 413 21.85 -5.93 1.69
N GLU A 414 22.55 -6.18 0.59
CA GLU A 414 23.76 -6.99 0.52
C GLU A 414 24.85 -6.37 1.42
N ARG A 415 25.02 -5.05 1.37
CA ARG A 415 25.94 -4.29 2.23
C ARG A 415 25.51 -4.29 3.69
N LEU A 416 24.22 -4.11 3.98
CA LEU A 416 23.69 -4.21 5.35
C LEU A 416 23.97 -5.59 5.96
N ASP A 417 23.73 -6.65 5.18
CA ASP A 417 24.01 -8.02 5.58
C ASP A 417 25.51 -8.28 5.80
N GLU A 418 26.36 -7.74 4.93
CA GLU A 418 27.82 -7.83 5.03
C GLU A 418 28.36 -7.18 6.32
N VAL A 419 27.95 -5.94 6.64
CA VAL A 419 28.44 -5.25 7.85
C VAL A 419 27.99 -5.92 9.14
N ILE A 420 26.79 -6.52 9.17
CA ILE A 420 26.31 -7.31 10.32
C ILE A 420 27.08 -8.64 10.41
N ARG A 421 27.27 -9.36 9.30
CA ARG A 421 28.01 -10.65 9.28
C ARG A 421 29.47 -10.52 9.74
N ASN A 422 30.12 -9.40 9.49
CA ASN A 422 31.52 -9.19 9.84
C ASN A 422 31.75 -8.89 11.34
N ILE A 423 30.70 -8.63 12.12
CA ILE A 423 30.80 -8.30 13.54
C ILE A 423 30.77 -9.56 14.41
N HIS A 424 31.71 -9.64 15.34
CA HIS A 424 31.98 -10.81 16.18
C HIS A 424 31.60 -10.52 17.64
N PRO A 425 30.51 -11.10 18.18
CA PRO A 425 29.98 -10.67 19.48
C PRO A 425 30.93 -10.94 20.66
N LYS A 426 31.11 -9.93 21.52
CA LYS A 426 32.09 -9.86 22.62
C LYS A 426 31.78 -8.67 23.52
N GLY A 427 32.23 -8.72 24.77
CA GLY A 427 32.04 -7.62 25.72
C GLY A 427 30.66 -7.65 26.39
N GLY A 428 30.21 -6.50 26.87
CA GLY A 428 29.09 -6.37 27.81
C GLY A 428 27.90 -5.61 27.27
N THR A 429 26.78 -5.69 27.98
CA THR A 429 25.47 -5.18 27.57
C THR A 429 25.24 -3.78 28.15
N ARG A 430 25.95 -2.77 27.64
CA ARG A 430 25.85 -1.37 28.10
C ARG A 430 24.83 -0.55 27.31
N LEU A 431 23.56 -0.93 27.44
CA LEU A 431 22.44 -0.37 26.69
C LEU A 431 22.35 1.15 26.82
N GLY A 432 22.33 1.69 28.05
CA GLY A 432 22.10 3.11 28.31
C GLY A 432 23.25 4.00 27.84
N THR A 433 24.48 3.71 28.28
CA THR A 433 25.64 4.54 27.91
C THR A 433 25.87 4.54 26.40
N VAL A 434 25.69 3.39 25.72
CA VAL A 434 25.95 3.31 24.28
C VAL A 434 24.80 3.90 23.47
N LEU A 435 23.54 3.74 23.90
CA LEU A 435 22.41 4.44 23.32
C LEU A 435 22.63 5.96 23.33
N ARG A 436 23.09 6.52 24.46
CA ARG A 436 23.45 7.94 24.56
C ARG A 436 24.52 8.32 23.53
N ASN A 437 25.68 7.65 23.63
CA ASN A 437 26.90 8.10 22.94
C ASN A 437 26.95 7.78 21.43
N LYS A 438 26.10 6.86 20.93
CA LYS A 438 26.10 6.46 19.51
C LYS A 438 24.85 6.82 18.72
N ILE A 439 23.74 7.11 19.41
CA ILE A 439 22.45 7.39 18.76
C ILE A 439 21.92 8.74 19.23
N ILE A 440 21.62 8.89 20.53
CA ILE A 440 20.90 10.07 21.01
C ILE A 440 21.71 11.35 20.82
N GLU A 441 22.97 11.40 21.25
CA GLU A 441 23.78 12.62 21.06
C GLU A 441 24.03 12.89 19.56
N PRO A 442 24.72 12.02 18.78
CA PRO A 442 25.15 12.39 17.42
C PRO A 442 24.08 12.28 16.32
N LEU A 443 23.01 11.50 16.51
CA LEU A 443 21.99 11.29 15.46
C LEU A 443 20.66 12.00 15.72
N ILE A 444 20.42 12.48 16.94
CA ILE A 444 19.16 13.10 17.35
C ILE A 444 19.39 14.49 17.95
N ILE A 445 20.16 14.59 19.03
CA ILE A 445 20.28 15.81 19.85
C ILE A 445 21.21 16.85 19.24
N GLU A 446 22.38 16.47 18.70
CA GLU A 446 23.24 17.37 17.93
C GLU A 446 22.49 17.89 16.69
N LYS A 447 21.85 16.98 15.93
CA LYS A 447 21.01 17.36 14.79
C LYS A 447 19.84 18.29 15.16
N ALA A 448 19.18 18.07 16.29
CA ALA A 448 18.11 18.95 16.76
C ALA A 448 18.64 20.35 17.15
N LYS A 449 19.79 20.41 17.82
CA LYS A 449 20.49 21.67 18.15
C LYS A 449 20.91 22.46 16.89
N GLU A 450 21.22 21.76 15.80
CA GLU A 450 21.54 22.33 14.48
C GLU A 450 20.31 22.64 13.58
N LYS A 451 19.09 22.25 13.97
CA LYS A 451 17.90 22.18 13.09
C LYS A 451 18.10 21.31 11.83
N SER A 452 19.04 20.36 11.88
CA SER A 452 19.33 19.35 10.84
C SER A 452 18.63 18.01 11.09
N LEU A 453 17.86 17.88 12.18
CA LEU A 453 16.93 16.77 12.39
C LEU A 453 15.64 17.03 11.59
N GLU A 454 15.58 16.50 10.36
CA GLU A 454 14.52 16.78 9.38
C GLU A 454 13.32 15.80 9.42
N ARG A 455 13.37 14.75 10.25
CA ARG A 455 12.34 13.73 10.45
C ARG A 455 12.35 13.19 11.89
N PRO A 456 11.24 12.66 12.41
CA PRO A 456 11.24 11.95 13.68
C PRO A 456 12.00 10.62 13.57
N VAL A 457 12.49 10.11 14.71
CA VAL A 457 13.42 8.96 14.75
C VAL A 457 12.81 7.78 15.50
N LEU A 458 12.70 6.62 14.84
CA LEU A 458 12.34 5.35 15.49
C LEU A 458 13.61 4.65 15.94
N VAL A 459 13.83 4.61 17.26
CA VAL A 459 14.98 3.95 17.88
C VAL A 459 14.58 2.57 18.37
N THR A 460 15.06 1.53 17.71
CA THR A 460 14.80 0.12 18.08
C THR A 460 16.04 -0.49 18.72
N ILE A 461 15.93 -0.97 19.95
CA ILE A 461 16.99 -1.73 20.64
C ILE A 461 16.67 -3.23 20.47
N ILE A 462 17.67 -4.05 20.11
CA ILE A 462 17.53 -5.52 20.07
C ILE A 462 18.62 -6.15 20.94
N THR A 463 18.22 -6.88 21.99
CA THR A 463 19.14 -7.44 23.02
C THR A 463 18.69 -8.80 23.56
N ASP A 464 19.62 -9.59 24.12
CA ASP A 464 19.35 -10.80 24.90
C ASP A 464 19.56 -10.65 26.41
N GLY A 465 19.85 -9.43 26.86
CA GLY A 465 20.36 -9.14 28.20
C GLY A 465 19.65 -8.01 28.95
N GLN A 466 20.18 -7.75 30.13
CA GLN A 466 19.91 -6.57 30.96
C GLN A 466 21.23 -5.75 31.06
N PRO A 467 21.20 -4.49 31.51
CA PRO A 467 22.41 -3.67 31.67
C PRO A 467 23.50 -4.36 32.47
N ALA A 468 24.73 -4.36 31.92
CA ALA A 468 25.91 -4.98 32.53
C ALA A 468 27.15 -4.11 32.28
N GLY A 469 27.84 -3.73 33.36
CA GLY A 469 28.98 -2.79 33.30
C GLY A 469 28.58 -1.31 33.27
N GLU A 470 27.34 -1.00 33.66
CA GLU A 470 26.80 0.34 33.90
C GLU A 470 25.69 0.27 34.97
N ASP A 471 25.13 1.41 35.35
CA ASP A 471 23.98 1.47 36.26
C ASP A 471 22.68 0.98 35.58
N ARG A 472 21.86 0.21 36.29
CA ARG A 472 20.61 -0.38 35.78
C ARG A 472 19.61 0.68 35.27
N GLY A 473 19.58 1.83 35.94
CA GLY A 473 18.73 2.96 35.59
C GLY A 473 19.22 3.81 34.42
N GLU A 474 20.43 3.59 33.88
CA GLU A 474 21.04 4.50 32.90
C GLU A 474 20.27 4.53 31.56
N LEU A 475 19.70 3.40 31.14
CA LEU A 475 18.85 3.33 29.94
C LEU A 475 17.58 4.18 30.10
N LYS A 476 16.87 4.03 31.22
CA LYS A 476 15.70 4.87 31.58
C LYS A 476 16.06 6.35 31.61
N ARG A 477 17.13 6.73 32.33
CA ARG A 477 17.62 8.13 32.39
C ARG A 477 17.93 8.68 30.99
N THR A 478 18.59 7.88 30.16
CA THR A 478 19.01 8.26 28.80
C THR A 478 17.81 8.56 27.90
N MET A 479 16.79 7.70 27.90
CA MET A 479 15.57 7.92 27.10
C MET A 479 14.76 9.13 27.62
N LEU A 480 14.59 9.26 28.94
CA LEU A 480 13.88 10.38 29.57
C LEU A 480 14.57 11.73 29.33
N ASN A 481 15.90 11.78 29.41
CA ASN A 481 16.68 13.00 29.12
C ASN A 481 16.54 13.40 27.64
N CYS A 482 16.58 12.46 26.70
CA CYS A 482 16.38 12.73 25.28
C CYS A 482 15.00 13.37 25.00
N LYS A 483 13.91 12.79 25.53
CA LYS A 483 12.55 13.37 25.46
C LYS A 483 12.52 14.79 26.02
N LYS A 484 13.18 15.03 27.16
CA LYS A 484 13.21 16.31 27.85
C LYS A 484 14.04 17.38 27.12
N GLU A 485 15.16 17.01 26.49
CA GLU A 485 15.95 17.94 25.67
C GLU A 485 15.21 18.31 24.38
N LEU A 486 14.63 17.34 23.66
CA LEU A 486 13.82 17.61 22.45
C LEU A 486 12.59 18.49 22.73
N ALA A 487 11.96 18.34 23.90
CA ALA A 487 10.86 19.21 24.34
C ALA A 487 11.28 20.69 24.57
N GLY A 488 12.57 20.99 24.65
CA GLY A 488 13.12 22.34 24.79
C GLY A 488 13.81 22.91 23.55
N LEU A 489 13.85 22.17 22.43
CA LEU A 489 14.55 22.56 21.20
C LEU A 489 13.56 22.97 20.10
N ALA A 490 13.82 24.12 19.45
CA ALA A 490 13.06 24.60 18.30
C ALA A 490 13.54 23.92 17.01
N GLY A 491 12.60 23.39 16.23
CA GLY A 491 12.84 22.65 14.99
C GLY A 491 12.92 23.52 13.73
N PRO A 492 12.84 22.89 12.53
CA PRO A 492 12.99 23.57 11.25
C PRO A 492 11.84 24.54 10.90
N SER A 493 10.75 24.49 11.66
CA SER A 493 9.55 25.34 11.56
C SER A 493 9.49 26.44 12.64
N ASP A 494 10.55 26.58 13.46
CA ASP A 494 10.63 27.38 14.68
C ASP A 494 9.66 26.98 15.82
N GLU A 495 8.70 26.08 15.58
CA GLU A 495 7.99 25.34 16.62
C GLU A 495 8.89 24.29 17.30
N LEU A 496 8.54 23.85 18.51
CA LEU A 496 9.33 22.89 19.28
C LEU A 496 9.26 21.47 18.67
N TYR A 497 10.38 20.74 18.73
CA TYR A 497 10.45 19.33 18.31
C TYR A 497 9.51 18.44 19.15
N GLY A 498 9.46 18.68 20.47
CA GLY A 498 8.63 17.89 21.38
C GLY A 498 9.16 16.47 21.62
N GLY A 499 8.56 15.77 22.58
CA GLY A 499 8.96 14.39 22.90
C GLY A 499 8.73 13.38 21.77
N GLN A 500 7.72 13.60 20.93
CA GLN A 500 7.32 12.68 19.86
C GLN A 500 8.30 12.65 18.67
N ALA A 501 9.26 13.59 18.60
CA ALA A 501 10.33 13.59 17.61
C ALA A 501 11.28 12.37 17.71
N VAL A 502 11.22 11.60 18.80
CA VAL A 502 11.85 10.28 18.93
C VAL A 502 10.82 9.29 19.47
N VAL A 503 10.88 8.03 19.03
CA VAL A 503 10.12 6.90 19.57
C VAL A 503 11.12 5.83 20.01
N PHE A 504 10.90 5.21 21.18
CA PHE A 504 11.78 4.16 21.71
C PHE A 504 11.06 2.80 21.72
N GLN A 505 11.66 1.81 21.05
CA GLN A 505 11.21 0.42 21.05
C GLN A 505 12.32 -0.49 21.57
N ILE A 506 11.97 -1.51 22.38
CA ILE A 506 12.94 -2.49 22.91
C ILE A 506 12.44 -3.92 22.64
N SER A 507 13.22 -4.66 21.85
CA SER A 507 12.93 -6.02 21.37
C SER A 507 13.85 -7.07 22.01
N LEU A 508 13.27 -8.18 22.48
CA LEU A 508 14.03 -9.29 23.08
C LEU A 508 14.29 -10.45 22.14
N VAL A 509 15.49 -11.04 22.24
CA VAL A 509 15.85 -12.33 21.64
C VAL A 509 16.48 -13.25 22.69
N GLY A 510 16.26 -14.55 22.61
CA GLY A 510 16.90 -15.53 23.50
C GLY A 510 16.24 -15.67 24.88
N SER A 511 16.70 -16.67 25.63
CA SER A 511 15.95 -17.28 26.73
C SER A 511 16.08 -16.62 28.11
N SER A 512 16.91 -15.58 28.26
CA SER A 512 17.29 -14.97 29.55
C SER A 512 16.10 -14.46 30.38
N ASP A 513 15.85 -15.06 31.55
CA ASP A 513 14.82 -14.58 32.48
C ASP A 513 15.17 -13.21 33.08
N ALA A 514 16.46 -12.92 33.32
CA ALA A 514 16.90 -11.60 33.77
C ALA A 514 16.59 -10.49 32.74
N ALA A 515 16.73 -10.79 31.45
CA ALA A 515 16.36 -9.86 30.38
C ALA A 515 14.84 -9.64 30.33
N LYS A 516 14.03 -10.72 30.39
CA LYS A 516 12.56 -10.63 30.48
C LYS A 516 12.11 -9.79 31.68
N SER A 517 12.69 -10.03 32.86
CA SER A 517 12.39 -9.26 34.08
C SER A 517 12.76 -7.79 33.94
N TYR A 518 13.90 -7.47 33.31
CA TYR A 518 14.30 -6.08 33.07
C TYR A 518 13.40 -5.36 32.05
N ILE A 519 13.02 -6.02 30.96
CA ILE A 519 12.11 -5.40 29.98
C ILE A 519 10.70 -5.24 30.56
N LYS A 520 10.23 -6.16 31.41
CA LYS A 520 8.99 -5.95 32.17
C LYS A 520 9.11 -4.80 33.17
N GLU A 521 10.24 -4.65 33.85
CA GLU A 521 10.52 -3.50 34.73
C GLU A 521 10.42 -2.17 33.96
N LEU A 522 10.76 -2.13 32.67
CA LEU A 522 10.57 -0.95 31.80
C LEU A 522 9.12 -0.80 31.28
N GLU A 523 8.41 -1.91 30.96
CA GLU A 523 6.99 -1.87 30.52
C GLU A 523 6.05 -1.40 31.65
N ASP A 524 6.33 -1.76 32.91
CA ASP A 524 5.54 -1.39 34.08
C ASP A 524 5.92 0.00 34.67
N ASP A 525 7.07 0.59 34.29
CA ASP A 525 7.63 1.79 34.93
C ASP A 525 6.78 3.06 34.72
N PRO A 526 6.35 3.76 35.80
CA PRO A 526 5.38 4.85 35.69
C PRO A 526 5.89 6.11 34.99
N GLU A 527 7.20 6.30 34.83
CA GLU A 527 7.77 7.48 34.14
C GLU A 527 7.95 7.25 32.64
N ILE A 528 8.18 6.00 32.18
CA ILE A 528 8.55 5.71 30.79
C ILE A 528 7.59 4.81 30.02
N LYS A 529 6.70 4.06 30.71
CA LYS A 529 5.76 3.12 30.07
C LYS A 529 4.85 3.73 29.01
N ASN A 530 4.64 5.04 29.02
CA ASN A 530 3.83 5.77 28.03
C ASN A 530 4.61 6.16 26.77
N PHE A 531 5.94 5.97 26.72
CA PHE A 531 6.77 6.34 25.55
C PHE A 531 7.89 5.36 25.19
N VAL A 532 7.92 4.18 25.85
CA VAL A 532 8.86 3.10 25.56
C VAL A 532 8.06 1.83 25.27
N TYR A 533 8.01 1.44 24.00
CA TYR A 533 7.30 0.25 23.57
C TYR A 533 8.18 -1.00 23.75
N CYS A 534 7.80 -1.86 24.70
CA CYS A 534 8.50 -3.11 24.99
C CYS A 534 7.82 -4.29 24.26
N THR A 535 8.59 -5.12 23.56
CA THR A 535 8.02 -6.28 22.85
C THR A 535 7.66 -7.39 23.85
N ARG A 536 6.37 -7.73 23.94
CA ARG A 536 5.87 -8.79 24.84
C ARG A 536 6.38 -10.19 24.46
N ASP A 537 6.46 -10.45 23.16
CA ASP A 537 6.99 -11.69 22.61
C ASP A 537 8.44 -11.55 22.16
N ARG A 538 9.21 -12.64 22.33
CA ARG A 538 10.60 -12.77 21.88
C ARG A 538 10.69 -13.02 20.38
N LEU A 539 11.58 -12.30 19.70
CA LEU A 539 11.85 -12.42 18.26
C LEU A 539 12.10 -13.88 17.81
N ASP A 540 12.93 -14.63 18.56
CA ASP A 540 13.25 -16.03 18.24
C ASP A 540 12.07 -16.99 18.46
N VAL A 541 11.22 -16.72 19.45
CA VAL A 541 10.02 -17.54 19.73
C VAL A 541 8.91 -17.25 18.72
N VAL A 542 8.76 -16.01 18.27
CA VAL A 542 7.79 -15.64 17.22
C VAL A 542 8.24 -16.22 15.88
N LYS A 543 9.50 -16.02 15.48
CA LYS A 543 10.00 -16.58 14.21
C LYS A 543 9.96 -18.11 14.18
N GLY A 544 10.14 -18.77 15.33
CA GLY A 544 9.99 -20.22 15.46
C GLY A 544 8.56 -20.75 15.32
N LYS A 545 7.54 -19.88 15.32
CA LYS A 545 6.11 -20.20 15.13
C LYS A 545 5.54 -19.72 13.79
N MET A 546 6.31 -19.00 12.99
CA MET A 546 5.82 -18.24 11.84
C MET A 546 6.63 -18.50 10.58
N GLU A 547 5.93 -18.67 9.46
CA GLU A 547 6.54 -18.63 8.14
C GLU A 547 7.17 -17.28 7.83
N ASP A 548 8.07 -17.25 6.85
CA ASP A 548 8.95 -16.11 6.66
C ASP A 548 8.21 -14.81 6.27
N TYR A 549 7.07 -14.91 5.58
CA TYR A 549 6.19 -13.79 5.27
C TYR A 549 5.35 -13.35 6.48
N GLN A 550 4.83 -14.29 7.28
CA GLN A 550 4.07 -14.02 8.50
C GLN A 550 4.91 -13.23 9.51
N TYR A 551 6.20 -13.59 9.64
CA TYR A 551 7.13 -12.85 10.49
C TYR A 551 7.43 -11.44 9.95
N THR A 552 7.48 -11.24 8.62
CA THR A 552 7.58 -9.89 8.04
C THR A 552 6.35 -9.05 8.38
N GLY A 553 5.14 -9.61 8.25
CA GLY A 553 3.88 -8.94 8.62
C GLY A 553 3.83 -8.58 10.10
N TRP A 554 4.22 -9.51 10.98
CA TRP A 554 4.33 -9.25 12.42
C TRP A 554 5.34 -8.14 12.75
N LEU A 555 6.50 -8.09 12.06
CA LEU A 555 7.48 -7.01 12.25
C LEU A 555 6.95 -5.64 11.79
N ILE A 556 6.13 -5.57 10.74
CA ILE A 556 5.46 -4.33 10.32
C ILE A 556 4.54 -3.82 11.43
N GLN A 557 3.68 -4.70 11.95
CA GLN A 557 2.77 -4.38 13.06
C GLN A 557 3.53 -4.01 14.34
N LEU A 558 4.68 -4.64 14.60
CA LEU A 558 5.53 -4.35 15.76
C LEU A 558 6.11 -2.94 15.72
N LEU A 559 6.67 -2.53 14.57
CA LEU A 559 7.22 -1.18 14.37
C LEU A 559 6.12 -0.11 14.40
N ALA A 560 4.97 -0.40 13.79
CA ALA A 560 3.80 0.47 13.82
C ALA A 560 3.19 0.61 15.22
N ALA A 561 3.13 -0.47 16.01
CA ALA A 561 2.71 -0.42 17.40
C ALA A 561 3.66 0.42 18.26
N GLY A 562 4.98 0.33 18.02
CA GLY A 562 5.96 1.22 18.64
C GLY A 562 5.70 2.70 18.36
N ILE A 563 5.41 3.03 17.10
CA ILE A 563 5.03 4.39 16.68
C ILE A 563 3.69 4.83 17.30
N ASP A 564 2.70 3.94 17.37
CA ASP A 564 1.36 4.24 17.87
C ASP A 564 1.29 4.40 19.40
N HIS A 565 2.25 3.88 20.15
CA HIS A 565 2.25 3.75 21.63
C HIS A 565 2.13 5.08 22.43
N GLU A 566 2.53 6.22 21.84
CA GLU A 566 2.55 7.57 22.48
C GLU A 566 1.27 8.41 22.34
#